data_AF-A0A2T6N8P9-F1
#
_entry.id   AF-A0A2T6N8P9-F1
#
_cell.length_a   1.000
_cell.length_b   1.000
_cell.length_c   1.000
_cell.angle_alpha   90.00
_cell.angle_beta   90.00
_cell.angle_gamma   90.00
#
_symmetry.space_group_name_H-M   'P 1'
#
loop_
_entity.id
_entity.type
_entity.pdbx_description
1 polymer ?
#
loop_
_entity_poly.entity_id
_entity_poly.type
_entity_poly.pdbx_seq_one_letter_code
_entity_poly.pdbx_strand_id
1 'polypeptide(L)' 'MATYKALFFVLLFTAASGFGLVKLGVGEHHTDPLWALGTSICFILILLFNVWMFFAIAKDEPFRWE' A
#
# COMPACT_ATOMS: atom_id res chain seq x y z
N MET A 1 -2.96 -15.86 15.04
CA MET A 1 -3.39 -14.58 15.68
C MET A 1 -2.55 -13.37 15.27
N ALA A 2 -1.30 -13.53 14.82
CA ALA A 2 -0.48 -12.43 14.29
C ALA A 2 -0.98 -11.92 12.91
N THR A 3 -1.45 -12.83 12.05
CA THR A 3 -2.01 -12.50 10.72
C THR A 3 -3.19 -11.53 10.79
N TYR A 4 -4.14 -11.72 11.71
CA TYR A 4 -5.26 -10.77 11.90
C TYR A 4 -4.78 -9.38 12.33
N LYS A 5 -3.73 -9.30 13.16
CA LYS A 5 -3.11 -8.02 13.53
C LYS A 5 -2.44 -7.39 12.31
N ALA A 6 -1.71 -8.18 11.51
CA ALA A 6 -1.07 -7.71 10.28
C ALA A 6 -2.11 -7.13 9.31
N LEU A 7 -3.23 -7.83 9.09
CA LEU A 7 -4.33 -7.35 8.26
C LEU A 7 -4.94 -6.04 8.78
N PHE A 8 -5.09 -5.89 10.09
CA PHE A 8 -5.59 -4.65 10.68
C PHE A 8 -4.66 -3.45 10.40
N PHE A 9 -3.34 -3.62 10.55
CA PHE A 9 -2.39 -2.55 10.25
C PHE A 9 -2.28 -2.25 8.75
N VAL A 10 -2.34 -3.27 7.90
CA VAL A 10 -2.43 -3.11 6.43
C VAL A 10 -3.67 -2.33 6.04
N LEU A 11 -4.82 -2.64 6.64
CA LEU A 11 -6.07 -1.93 6.39
C LEU A 11 -5.96 -0.45 6.80
N LEU A 12 -5.43 -0.17 8.00
CA LEU A 12 -5.23 1.20 8.48
C LEU A 12 -4.30 2.01 7.56
N PHE A 13 -3.16 1.43 7.17
CA PHE A 13 -2.23 2.11 6.27
C PHE A 13 -2.82 2.35 4.89
N THR A 14 -3.56 1.38 4.36
CA THR A 14 -4.24 1.49 3.06
C THR A 14 -5.32 2.58 3.11
N ALA A 15 -6.10 2.65 4.19
CA ALA A 15 -7.10 3.70 4.38
C ALA A 15 -6.46 5.10 4.49
N ALA A 16 -5.36 5.22 5.26
CA ALA A 16 -4.62 6.47 5.39
C ALA A 16 -4.02 6.93 4.05
N SER A 17 -3.44 6.00 3.29
CA SER A 17 -2.90 6.26 1.95
C SER A 17 -4.02 6.67 0.98
N GLY A 18 -5.14 5.96 0.98
CA GLY A 18 -6.32 6.29 0.18
C GLY A 18 -6.86 7.69 0.48
N PHE A 19 -6.98 8.04 1.76
CA PHE A 19 -7.37 9.40 2.18
C PHE A 19 -6.38 10.45 1.68
N GLY A 20 -5.08 10.19 1.77
CA GLY A 20 -4.03 11.06 1.23
C GLY A 20 -4.18 11.29 -0.27
N LEU A 21 -4.42 10.23 -1.04
CA LEU A 21 -4.60 10.31 -2.50
C LEU A 21 -5.85 11.11 -2.90
N VAL A 22 -6.96 10.94 -2.17
CA VAL A 22 -8.19 11.73 -2.39
C VAL A 22 -7.93 13.20 -2.08
N LYS A 23 -7.28 13.50 -0.95
CA LYS A 23 -6.96 14.87 -0.55
C LYS A 23 -6.01 15.57 -1.53
N LEU A 24 -5.12 14.81 -2.17
CA LEU A 24 -4.20 15.30 -3.19
C LEU A 24 -4.84 15.45 -4.59
N GLY A 25 -6.14 15.14 -4.74
CA GLY A 25 -6.83 15.30 -6.02
C GLY A 25 -6.26 14.42 -7.12
N VAL A 26 -5.72 13.23 -6.79
CA VAL A 26 -4.99 12.40 -7.77
C VAL A 26 -5.83 12.07 -9.01
N GLY A 27 -7.13 11.85 -8.83
CA GLY A 27 -8.06 11.59 -9.94
C GLY A 27 -8.31 12.81 -10.85
N GLU A 28 -8.11 14.04 -10.37
CA GLU A 28 -8.36 15.26 -11.15
C GLU A 28 -7.20 15.55 -12.11
N HIS A 29 -5.99 15.09 -11.78
CA HIS A 29 -4.77 15.31 -12.53
C HIS A 29 -4.32 14.08 -13.36
N HIS A 30 -5.21 13.11 -13.58
CA HIS A 30 -4.87 11.85 -14.26
C HIS A 30 -4.40 12.03 -15.72
N THR A 31 -4.74 13.14 -16.36
CA THR A 31 -4.32 13.46 -17.74
C THR A 31 -2.92 14.05 -17.82
N ASP A 32 -2.35 14.52 -16.70
CA ASP A 32 -0.98 15.01 -16.65
C ASP A 32 0.00 13.80 -16.58
N PRO A 33 0.86 13.59 -17.58
CA PRO A 33 1.74 12.41 -17.63
C PRO A 33 2.74 12.36 -16.49
N LEU A 34 3.24 13.51 -16.02
CA LEU A 34 4.20 13.55 -14.92
C LEU A 34 3.51 13.20 -13.60
N TRP A 35 2.29 13.69 -13.41
CA TRP A 35 1.47 13.34 -12.27
C TRP A 35 1.05 11.87 -12.28
N ALA A 36 0.64 11.34 -13.43
CA ALA A 36 0.29 9.92 -13.60
C ALA A 36 1.49 9.01 -13.32
N LEU A 37 2.69 9.39 -13.77
CA LEU A 37 3.92 8.65 -13.47
C LEU A 37 4.24 8.68 -11.97
N GLY A 38 4.22 9.87 -11.36
CA GLY A 38 4.52 10.03 -9.93
C GLY A 38 3.55 9.25 -9.05
N THR A 39 2.25 9.32 -9.34
CA THR A 39 1.21 8.58 -8.60
C THR A 39 1.32 7.07 -8.79
N SER A 40 1.69 6.60 -9.98
CA SER A 40 1.96 5.19 -10.25
C SER A 40 3.15 4.67 -9.42
N ILE A 41 4.24 5.43 -9.35
CA ILE A 41 5.40 5.08 -8.51
C ILE A 41 4.98 5.04 -7.02
N CYS A 42 4.23 6.03 -6.55
CA CYS A 42 3.70 6.04 -5.19
C CYS A 42 2.83 4.80 -4.89
N PHE A 43 1.96 4.38 -5.82
CA PHE A 43 1.16 3.18 -5.64
C PHE A 43 2.00 1.90 -5.51
N ILE A 44 3.07 1.79 -6.30
CA ILE A 44 4.01 0.67 -6.19
C ILE A 44 4.68 0.67 -4.80
N LEU A 45 5.13 1.83 -4.32
CA LEU A 45 5.75 1.94 -3.00
C LEU A 45 4.77 1.60 -1.87
N ILE A 46 3.52 2.07 -1.96
CA ILE A 46 2.44 1.74 -1.01
C ILE A 46 2.20 0.23 -0.99
N LEU A 47 2.15 -0.42 -2.15
CA LEU A 47 1.98 -1.87 -2.25
C LEU A 47 3.16 -2.61 -1.62
N LEU A 48 4.41 -2.24 -1.94
CA LEU A 48 5.61 -2.85 -1.37
C LEU A 48 5.64 -2.69 0.15
N PHE A 49 5.26 -1.51 0.65
CA PHE A 49 5.19 -1.25 2.08
C PHE A 49 4.11 -2.10 2.77
N ASN A 50 2.94 -2.26 2.15
CA ASN A 50 1.89 -3.13 2.66
C ASN A 50 2.34 -4.59 2.77
N VAL A 51 2.97 -5.11 1.73
CA VAL A 51 3.50 -6.49 1.70
C VAL A 51 4.58 -6.67 2.77
N TRP A 52 5.53 -5.74 2.84
CA TRP A 52 6.58 -5.74 3.86
C TRP A 52 6.00 -5.70 5.28
N MET A 53 5.07 -4.78 5.54
CA MET A 53 4.43 -4.62 6.85
C MET A 53 3.65 -5.88 7.25
N PHE A 54 2.96 -6.50 6.29
CA PHE A 54 2.25 -7.74 6.52
C PHE A 54 3.21 -8.84 7.01
N PHE A 55 4.28 -9.12 6.27
CA PHE A 55 5.24 -10.16 6.65
C PHE A 55 5.98 -9.82 7.94
N ALA A 56 6.34 -8.54 8.16
CA ALA A 56 6.99 -8.09 9.39
C ALA A 56 6.12 -8.34 10.65
N ILE A 57 4.80 -8.18 10.54
CA ILE A 57 3.87 -8.36 11.67
C ILE A 57 3.41 -9.81 11.80
N ALA A 58 3.03 -10.45 10.69
CA ALA A 58 2.55 -11.82 10.68
C ALA A 58 3.64 -12.79 11.15
N LYS A 59 4.93 -12.44 10.92
CA LYS A 59 6.08 -13.32 11.12
C LYS A 59 5.96 -14.65 10.38
N ASP A 60 5.09 -14.69 9.37
CA ASP A 60 4.96 -15.81 8.46
C ASP A 60 6.05 -15.70 7.41
N GLU A 61 6.66 -16.83 7.06
CA GLU A 61 7.63 -16.86 5.97
C GLU A 61 6.91 -16.64 4.63
N PRO A 62 7.46 -15.80 3.73
CA PRO A 62 6.93 -15.70 2.38
C PRO A 62 6.97 -17.09 1.74
N PHE A 63 5.82 -17.52 1.21
CA PHE A 63 5.55 -18.81 0.57
C PHE A 63 6.79 -19.67 0.30
N ARG A 64 6.93 -20.79 1.04
CA ARG A 64 7.92 -21.81 0.72
C ARG A 64 7.42 -22.61 -0.49
N TRP A 65 8.13 -22.53 -1.60
CA TRP A 65 7.99 -23.50 -2.68
C TRP A 65 8.67 -24.79 -2.21
N GLU A 66 7.89 -25.79 -1.81
CA GLU A 66 8.38 -27.17 -1.65
C GLU A 66 8.60 -27.84 -3.01
#